data_AF-X8CIM7-F1
#
_entry.id   AF-X8CIM7-F1
#
_cell.length_a   1.000
_cell.length_b   1.000
_cell.length_c   1.000
_cell.angle_alpha   90.00
_cell.angle_beta   90.00
_cell.angle_gamma   90.00
#
_symmetry.space_group_name_H-M   'P 1'
#
loop_
_entity.id
_entity.type
_entity.pdbx_description
1 polymer ?
#
loop_
_entity_poly.entity_id
_entity_poly.type
_entity_poly.pdbx_seq_one_letter_code
_entity_poly.pdbx_strand_id
1 'polypeptide(L)'
;MASRGTVLVPTLVNVLENFPGIAEAAAKYPAYAAHMRDLHARGPSRIAAAREAGVPIYAGSDAGTMVAHGRIADEVEALKGIGMSPTQALGRPAGTRAAGSAAPASTTAPRRTYCASPATRGRGPPC
;
A
#
# COMPACT_ATOMS: atom_id res chain seq x y z
N MET A 1 6.91 -18.60 4.17
CA MET A 1 6.96 -17.16 4.48
C MET A 1 6.66 -16.93 5.96
N ALA A 2 5.48 -17.31 6.45
CA ALA A 2 5.11 -17.17 7.86
C ALA A 2 6.12 -17.78 8.84
N SER A 3 6.52 -19.05 8.65
CA SER A 3 7.50 -19.74 9.51
C SER A 3 8.92 -19.12 9.52
N ARG A 4 9.22 -18.26 8.54
CA ARG A 4 10.52 -17.59 8.39
C ARG A 4 10.47 -16.12 8.80
N GLY A 5 9.35 -15.63 9.32
CA GLY A 5 9.15 -14.22 9.65
C GLY A 5 9.23 -13.29 8.44
N THR A 6 9.00 -13.81 7.23
CA THR A 6 9.08 -13.02 5.99
C THR A 6 7.85 -12.13 5.84
N VAL A 7 8.08 -10.84 5.55
CA VAL A 7 7.04 -9.86 5.27
C VAL A 7 6.71 -9.86 3.77
N LEU A 8 5.43 -9.66 3.44
CA LEU A 8 4.95 -9.44 2.08
C LEU A 8 4.55 -7.96 1.90
N VAL A 9 5.07 -7.31 0.86
CA VAL A 9 4.68 -5.94 0.48
C VAL A 9 4.09 -6.02 -0.93
N PRO A 10 2.77 -6.24 -1.07
CA PRO A 10 2.12 -6.33 -2.36
C PRO A 10 1.91 -4.94 -2.97
N THR A 11 1.72 -4.92 -4.29
CA THR A 11 1.53 -3.73 -5.13
C THR A 11 0.20 -3.83 -5.87
N LEU A 12 -0.90 -4.00 -5.12
CA LEU A 12 -2.24 -4.26 -5.65
C LEU A 12 -2.70 -3.18 -6.62
N VAL A 13 -2.39 -1.91 -6.38
CA VAL A 13 -2.74 -0.81 -7.31
C VAL A 13 -2.09 -1.04 -8.68
N ASN A 14 -0.82 -1.43 -8.72
CA ASN A 14 -0.13 -1.72 -9.97
C ASN A 14 -0.76 -2.93 -10.68
N VAL A 15 -1.07 -3.98 -9.91
CA VAL A 15 -1.73 -5.18 -10.44
C VAL A 15 -3.07 -4.80 -11.06
N LEU A 16 -3.96 -4.15 -10.30
CA LEU A 16 -5.33 -3.85 -10.70
C LEU A 16 -5.42 -2.85 -11.86
N GLU A 17 -4.59 -1.80 -11.86
CA GLU A 17 -4.68 -0.70 -12.83
C GLU A 17 -3.83 -0.95 -14.09
N ASN A 18 -2.62 -1.49 -13.97
CA ASN A 18 -1.65 -1.47 -15.08
C ASN A 18 -1.52 -2.81 -15.82
N PHE A 19 -1.77 -3.94 -15.16
CA PHE A 19 -1.50 -5.26 -15.76
C PHE A 19 -2.34 -5.56 -17.01
N PRO A 20 -3.61 -5.16 -17.11
CA PRO A 20 -4.38 -5.31 -18.34
C PRO A 20 -3.73 -4.59 -19.53
N GLY A 21 -3.32 -3.33 -19.36
CA GLY A 21 -2.66 -2.54 -20.41
C GLY A 21 -1.30 -3.11 -20.81
N ILE A 22 -0.53 -3.63 -19.84
CA ILE A 22 0.74 -4.33 -20.12
C ILE A 22 0.49 -5.62 -20.93
N ALA A 23 -0.57 -6.37 -20.59
CA ALA A 23 -0.93 -7.59 -21.31
C ALA A 23 -1.38 -7.32 -22.76
N GLU A 24 -2.05 -6.19 -23.01
CA GLU A 24 -2.44 -5.75 -24.35
C GLU A 24 -1.23 -5.30 -25.19
N ALA A 25 -0.32 -4.52 -24.60
CA ALA A 25 0.91 -4.09 -25.26
C ALA A 25 1.87 -5.25 -25.57
N ALA A 26 1.77 -6.36 -24.83
CA ALA A 26 2.61 -7.55 -24.97
C ALA A 26 2.18 -8.51 -26.11
N ALA A 27 1.53 -8.02 -27.18
CA ALA A 27 1.07 -8.85 -28.30
C ALA A 27 2.17 -9.72 -28.94
N LYS A 28 3.42 -9.24 -28.94
CA LYS A 28 4.60 -9.99 -29.41
C LYS A 28 4.96 -11.19 -28.54
N TYR A 29 4.52 -11.22 -27.28
CA TYR A 29 4.88 -12.23 -26.27
C TYR A 29 3.61 -12.84 -25.63
N PRO A 30 2.92 -13.76 -26.32
CA PRO A 30 1.60 -14.24 -25.91
C PRO A 30 1.61 -14.97 -24.56
N ALA A 31 2.68 -15.72 -24.24
CA ALA A 31 2.82 -16.38 -22.94
C ALA A 31 2.94 -15.36 -21.78
N TYR A 32 3.68 -14.27 -22.00
CA TYR A 32 3.81 -13.19 -21.02
C TYR A 32 2.49 -12.44 -20.85
N ALA A 33 1.79 -12.13 -21.95
CA ALA A 33 0.46 -11.50 -21.90
C ALA A 33 -0.55 -12.37 -21.14
N ALA A 34 -0.55 -13.69 -21.36
CA ALA A 34 -1.38 -14.63 -20.61
C ALA A 34 -1.02 -14.64 -19.12
N HIS A 35 0.27 -14.63 -18.79
CA HIS A 35 0.73 -14.56 -17.41
C HIS A 35 0.31 -13.27 -16.70
N MET A 36 0.39 -12.11 -17.36
CA MET A 36 -0.05 -10.83 -16.77
C MET A 36 -1.55 -10.80 -16.47
N ARG A 37 -2.39 -11.36 -17.37
CA ARG A 37 -3.83 -11.51 -17.13
C ARG A 37 -4.12 -12.46 -15.97
N ASP A 38 -3.37 -13.54 -15.88
CA ASP A 38 -3.48 -14.51 -14.80
C ASP A 38 -3.09 -13.90 -13.43
N LEU A 39 -2.02 -13.10 -13.39
CA LEU A 39 -1.62 -12.36 -12.20
C LEU A 39 -2.68 -11.34 -11.79
N HIS A 40 -3.28 -10.62 -12.74
CA HIS A 40 -4.37 -9.69 -12.48
C HIS A 40 -5.57 -10.40 -11.85
N ALA A 41 -6.00 -11.52 -12.45
CA ALA A 41 -7.17 -12.27 -12.00
C ALA A 41 -6.98 -12.95 -10.62
N ARG A 42 -5.77 -13.48 -10.34
CA ARG A 42 -5.51 -14.29 -9.13
C ARG A 42 -4.70 -13.58 -8.06
N GLY A 43 -4.17 -12.39 -8.33
CA GLY A 43 -3.34 -11.62 -7.40
C GLY A 43 -4.03 -11.35 -6.07
N PRO A 44 -5.23 -10.73 -6.05
CA PRO A 44 -5.92 -10.40 -4.81
C PRO A 44 -6.21 -11.62 -3.93
N SER A 45 -6.65 -12.74 -4.52
CA SER A 45 -6.96 -13.96 -3.77
C SER A 45 -5.72 -14.63 -3.18
N ARG A 46 -4.57 -14.57 -3.87
CA ARG A 46 -3.28 -15.05 -3.32
C ARG A 46 -2.80 -14.22 -2.15
N ILE A 47 -2.98 -12.90 -2.21
CA ILE A 47 -2.59 -12.00 -1.11
C ILE A 47 -3.51 -12.22 0.09
N ALA A 48 -4.81 -12.41 -0.14
CA ALA A 48 -5.75 -12.82 0.90
C ALA A 48 -5.33 -14.16 1.53
N ALA A 49 -4.95 -15.17 0.74
CA ALA A 49 -4.47 -16.44 1.27
C ALA A 49 -3.18 -16.29 2.10
N ALA A 50 -2.26 -15.41 1.71
CA ALA A 50 -1.07 -15.10 2.49
C ALA A 50 -1.41 -14.45 3.85
N ARG A 51 -2.40 -13.56 3.88
CA ARG A 51 -2.95 -12.97 5.11
C ARG A 51 -3.51 -14.04 6.03
N GLU A 52 -4.37 -14.92 5.51
CA GLU A 52 -4.96 -16.01 6.30
C GLU A 52 -3.90 -16.98 6.84
N ALA A 53 -2.81 -17.18 6.10
CA ALA A 53 -1.67 -17.99 6.53
C ALA A 53 -0.78 -17.31 7.60
N GLY A 54 -1.13 -16.10 8.05
CA GLY A 54 -0.40 -15.35 9.08
C GLY A 54 0.88 -14.67 8.58
N VAL A 55 1.01 -14.43 7.27
CA VAL A 55 2.13 -13.65 6.71
C VAL A 55 1.89 -12.17 7.03
N PRO A 56 2.85 -11.44 7.62
CA PRO A 56 2.73 -9.99 7.78
C PRO A 56 2.66 -9.30 6.41
N ILE A 57 1.66 -8.45 6.21
CA ILE A 57 1.43 -7.71 4.97
C ILE A 57 1.46 -6.20 5.24
N TYR A 58 2.20 -5.44 4.44
CA TYR A 58 2.24 -3.97 4.52
C TYR A 58 2.06 -3.34 3.14
N ALA A 59 1.50 -2.13 3.09
CA ALA A 59 1.25 -1.42 1.84
C ALA A 59 2.55 -1.00 1.13
N GLY A 60 2.64 -1.26 -0.18
CA GLY A 60 3.65 -0.67 -1.06
C GLY A 60 3.09 -0.45 -2.45
N SER A 61 3.02 0.78 -2.94
CA SER A 61 2.32 1.10 -4.19
C SER A 61 3.15 0.90 -5.47
N ASP A 62 4.42 0.49 -5.38
CA ASP A 62 5.37 0.43 -6.52
C ASP A 62 5.50 1.75 -7.30
N ALA A 63 5.34 2.87 -6.60
CA ALA A 63 5.31 4.19 -7.23
C ALA A 63 6.69 4.57 -7.80
N GLY A 64 6.70 5.13 -9.01
CA GLY A 64 7.92 5.63 -9.67
C GLY A 64 8.21 5.08 -11.05
N THR A 65 7.38 4.17 -11.57
CA THR A 65 7.42 3.73 -12.98
C THR A 65 6.05 3.96 -13.63
N MET A 66 5.23 2.91 -13.77
CA MET A 66 3.88 2.99 -14.33
C MET A 66 2.86 3.58 -13.35
N VAL A 67 3.13 3.49 -12.04
CA VAL A 67 2.30 4.07 -10.99
C VAL A 67 2.85 5.44 -10.58
N ALA A 68 1.98 6.45 -10.56
CA ALA A 68 2.33 7.80 -10.13
C ALA A 68 2.87 7.84 -8.69
N HIS A 69 3.73 8.83 -8.38
CA HIS A 69 4.17 9.06 -7.01
C HIS A 69 2.99 9.42 -6.08
N GLY A 70 3.08 9.02 -4.81
CA GLY A 70 2.10 9.37 -3.79
C GLY A 70 0.87 8.46 -3.68
N ARG A 71 0.80 7.37 -4.44
CA ARG A 71 -0.35 6.44 -4.48
C ARG A 71 -0.39 5.43 -3.31
N ILE A 72 0.30 5.70 -2.19
CA ILE A 72 0.31 4.79 -1.03
C ILE A 72 -1.07 4.70 -0.35
N ALA A 73 -1.85 5.78 -0.41
CA ALA A 73 -3.21 5.79 0.11
C ALA A 73 -4.11 4.82 -0.67
N ASP A 74 -3.97 4.77 -1.99
CA ASP A 74 -4.74 3.88 -2.85
C ASP A 74 -4.39 2.41 -2.60
N GLU A 75 -3.12 2.12 -2.29
CA GLU A 75 -2.69 0.78 -1.91
C GLU A 75 -3.32 0.36 -0.57
N VAL A 76 -3.40 1.28 0.40
CA VAL A 76 -4.10 1.03 1.66
C VAL A 76 -5.60 0.77 1.43
N GLU A 77 -6.23 1.51 0.53
CA GLU A 77 -7.63 1.26 0.14
C GLU A 77 -7.80 -0.10 -0.55
N ALA A 78 -6.90 -0.46 -1.48
CA ALA A 78 -6.92 -1.77 -2.14
C ALA A 78 -6.78 -2.93 -1.15
N LEU A 79 -5.94 -2.78 -0.12
CA LEU A 79 -5.76 -3.78 0.93
C LEU A 79 -7.00 -3.96 1.83
N LYS A 80 -7.92 -3.00 1.88
CA LYS A 80 -9.21 -3.21 2.56
C LYS A 80 -10.05 -4.26 1.87
N GLY A 81 -9.95 -4.37 0.54
CA GLY A 81 -10.66 -5.38 -0.25
C GLY A 81 -10.32 -6.82 0.13
N ILE A 82 -9.16 -7.05 0.76
CA ILE A 82 -8.74 -8.36 1.29
C ILE A 82 -8.93 -8.48 2.82
N GLY A 83 -9.72 -7.59 3.43
CA GLY A 83 -10.07 -7.64 4.85
C GLY A 83 -9.01 -7.07 5.80
N MET A 84 -8.11 -6.21 5.32
CA MET A 84 -7.19 -5.48 6.20
C MET A 84 -7.78 -4.14 6.65
N SER A 85 -7.45 -3.74 7.87
CA SER A 85 -7.69 -2.36 8.32
C SER A 85 -6.56 -1.42 7.85
N PRO A 86 -6.82 -0.11 7.71
CA PRO A 86 -5.77 0.87 7.35
C PRO A 86 -4.54 0.80 8.26
N THR A 87 -4.75 0.55 9.55
CA THR A 87 -3.66 0.50 10.51
C THR A 87 -2.79 -0.73 10.31
N GLN A 88 -3.40 -1.88 9.97
CA GLN A 88 -2.65 -3.09 9.63
C GLN A 88 -1.80 -2.88 8.38
N ALA A 89 -2.37 -2.24 7.35
CA ALA A 89 -1.67 -1.96 6.09
C ALA A 89 -0.47 -1.01 6.28
N LEU A 90 -0.55 -0.05 7.20
CA LEU A 90 0.55 0.87 7.52
C LEU A 90 1.62 0.28 8.46
N GLY A 91 1.53 -1.00 8.79
CA GLY A 91 2.49 -1.68 9.67
C GLY A 91 2.29 -1.42 11.15
N ARG A 92 1.15 -0.85 11.55
CA ARG A 92 0.74 -0.84 12.95
C ARG A 92 -0.01 -2.13 13.25
N PRO A 93 0.50 -3.02 14.12
CA PRO A 93 -0.23 -4.23 14.48
C PRO A 93 -1.61 -3.85 15.04
N ALA A 94 -2.66 -4.38 14.45
CA ALA A 94 -3.98 -4.33 15.08
C ALA A 94 -3.98 -5.32 16.24
N GLY A 95 -3.97 -4.81 17.46
CA GLY A 95 -4.04 -5.61 18.69
C GLY A 95 -2.67 -6.02 19.24
N THR A 96 -1.96 -5.10 19.88
CA THR A 96 -1.18 -5.49 21.05
C THR A 96 -2.18 -5.83 22.16
N ARG A 97 -2.43 -7.11 22.42
CA ARG A 97 -2.75 -7.50 23.80
C ARG A 97 -1.43 -7.29 24.54
N ALA A 98 -1.39 -6.26 25.38
CA ALA A 98 -0.18 -5.84 26.08
C ALA A 98 0.47 -7.04 26.80
N ALA A 99 1.60 -7.50 26.28
CA ALA A 99 2.58 -8.25 27.03
C ALA A 99 3.87 -7.41 26.98
N GLY A 100 4.29 -6.97 28.15
CA GLY A 100 5.19 -5.84 28.33
C GLY A 100 6.55 -5.98 27.64
N SER A 101 6.89 -4.96 26.86
CA SER A 101 8.15 -4.24 27.04
C SER A 101 7.90 -2.81 26.63
N ALA A 102 8.04 -1.88 27.56
CA ALA A 102 7.93 -0.45 27.30
C ALA A 102 9.01 -0.03 26.30
N ALA A 103 8.60 0.50 25.15
CA ALA A 103 9.43 1.38 24.34
C ALA A 103 9.02 2.82 24.70
N PRO A 104 9.97 3.73 24.97
CA PRO A 104 9.63 5.09 25.38
C PRO A 104 8.95 5.82 24.22
N ALA A 105 7.80 6.44 24.53
CA ALA A 105 7.15 7.36 23.63
C ALA A 105 8.07 8.57 23.41
N SER A 106 8.76 8.65 22.27
CA SER A 106 9.26 9.92 21.78
C SER A 106 8.08 10.72 21.23
N THR A 107 7.43 11.45 22.13
CA THR A 107 6.58 12.58 21.76
C THR A 107 7.44 13.61 21.05
N THR A 108 7.51 13.56 19.72
CA THR A 108 7.64 14.71 18.81
C THR A 108 7.48 14.20 17.38
N ALA A 109 6.24 14.14 16.89
CA ALA A 109 6.02 14.24 15.45
C ALA A 109 5.95 15.75 15.13
N PRO A 110 6.76 16.30 14.20
CA PRO A 110 6.50 17.66 13.75
C PRO A 110 5.14 17.67 13.06
N ARG A 111 4.18 18.41 13.62
CA ARG A 111 2.98 18.83 12.90
C ARG A 111 3.45 19.55 11.64
N ARG A 112 3.45 18.86 10.50
CA ARG A 112 3.67 19.48 9.20
C ARG A 112 2.37 20.18 8.81
N THR A 113 2.11 21.33 9.42
CA THR A 113 1.13 22.29 8.89
C THR A 113 1.69 22.79 7.56
N TYR A 114 1.07 22.37 6.46
CA TYR A 114 1.26 23.07 5.20
C TYR A 114 0.65 24.46 5.36
N CYS A 115 1.48 25.49 5.44
CA CYS A 115 1.03 26.85 5.16
C CYS A 115 0.65 26.90 3.68
N ALA A 116 -0.63 27.16 3.38
CA ALA A 116 -1.04 27.49 2.03
C ALA A 116 -0.28 28.75 1.58
N SER A 117 0.41 28.67 0.45
CA SER A 117 1.13 29.79 -0.13
C SER A 117 0.12 30.87 -0.59
N PRO A 118 0.33 32.16 -0.31
CA PRO A 118 -0.67 33.19 -0.53
C PRO A 118 -0.67 33.63 -2.00
N ALA A 119 -1.61 33.11 -2.78
CA ALA A 119 -2.04 33.79 -3.99
C ALA A 119 -3.28 34.63 -3.67
N THR A 120 -3.12 35.95 -3.79
CA THR A 120 -4.11 37.04 -3.70
C THR A 120 -4.18 37.80 -2.37
N ARG A 121 -4.15 39.14 -2.54
CA ARG A 121 -4.01 40.19 -1.53
C ARG A 121 -5.26 40.28 -0.65
N GLY A 122 -5.09 40.41 0.66
CA GLY A 122 -6.16 40.96 1.51
C GLY A 122 -6.12 40.52 2.97
N ARG A 123 -5.54 41.38 3.82
CA ARG A 123 -5.73 41.54 5.28
C ARG A 123 -6.41 40.36 6.03
N GLY A 124 -5.58 39.51 6.62
CA GLY A 124 -5.92 38.72 7.82
C GLY A 124 -4.71 38.73 8.77
N PRO A 125 -4.90 38.73 10.11
CA PRO A 125 -3.79 38.83 11.04
C PRO A 125 -2.94 37.54 11.00
N PRO A 126 -1.60 37.63 11.02
CA PRO A 126 -0.76 36.45 11.19
C PRO A 126 -0.83 35.95 12.64
N CYS A 127 -0.57 34.65 12.82
CA CYS A 127 -0.33 34.05 14.13
C CYS A 127 0.79 34.74 14.91
#